data_AF-A0A399E8G8-F1
#
_entry.id   AF-A0A399E8G8-F1
#
_cell.length_a   1.000
_cell.length_b   1.000
_cell.length_c   1.000
_cell.angle_alpha   90.00
_cell.angle_beta   90.00
_cell.angle_gamma   90.00
#
_symmetry.space_group_name_H-M   'P 1'
#
loop_
_entity.id
_entity.type
_entity.pdbx_description
1 polymer ?
#
loop_
_entity_poly.entity_id
_entity_poly.type
_entity_poly.pdbx_seq_one_letter_code
_entity_poly.pdbx_strand_id
1 'polypeptide(L)'
;MDWIQPYIGQISFGGIAGFATGYTINKVGKFVAVAFGIIFIVVQVLASMGYLSVDWTRIQRDVEPLFQQEQLKTAWDRLVAVLTTNLPFGGAFVAGLILGLRRG
;
A
#
# COMPACT_ATOMS: atom_id res chain seq x y z
N MET A 1 -35.16 14.42 11.10
CA MET A 1 -34.26 13.40 10.49
C MET A 1 -32.91 14.03 10.09
N ASP A 2 -32.70 15.31 10.40
CA ASP A 2 -31.67 16.17 9.80
C ASP A 2 -30.31 16.06 10.50
N TRP A 3 -30.28 15.43 11.68
CA TRP A 3 -29.08 15.27 12.50
C TRP A 3 -28.20 14.07 12.09
N ILE A 4 -28.72 13.11 11.33
CA ILE A 4 -27.98 11.91 10.88
C ILE A 4 -27.44 12.04 9.44
N GLN A 5 -28.06 12.91 8.63
CA GLN A 5 -27.65 13.18 7.25
C GLN A 5 -26.14 13.48 7.07
N PRO A 6 -25.49 14.32 7.91
CA PRO A 6 -24.06 14.58 7.75
C PRO A 6 -23.19 13.34 7.97
N TYR A 7 -23.63 12.39 8.83
CA TYR A 7 -22.90 11.15 9.10
C TYR A 7 -23.06 10.13 7.96
N ILE A 8 -24.25 10.03 7.37
CA ILE A 8 -24.51 9.13 6.23
C ILE A 8 -23.67 9.53 5.01
N GLY A 9 -23.55 10.83 4.74
CA GLY A 9 -22.69 11.34 3.66
C GLY A 9 -21.22 10.98 3.87
N GLN A 10 -20.71 11.17 5.09
CA GLN A 10 -19.31 10.86 5.43
C GLN A 10 -19.00 9.36 5.37
N ILE A 11 -19.91 8.51 5.86
CA ILE A 11 -19.75 7.05 5.84
C ILE A 11 -19.80 6.52 4.41
N SER A 12 -20.78 6.95 3.61
CA SER A 12 -20.91 6.50 2.21
C SER A 12 -19.73 6.92 1.36
N PHE A 13 -19.33 8.19 1.44
CA PHE A 13 -18.16 8.70 0.72
C PHE A 13 -16.88 8.00 1.17
N GLY A 14 -16.67 7.87 2.48
CA GLY A 14 -15.53 7.14 3.05
C GLY A 14 -15.45 5.70 2.53
N GLY A 15 -16.55 4.96 2.59
CA GLY A 15 -16.61 3.58 2.10
C GLY A 15 -16.27 3.44 0.61
N ILE A 16 -16.82 4.28 -0.26
CA ILE A 16 -16.56 4.25 -1.70
C ILE A 16 -15.11 4.64 -1.99
N ALA A 17 -14.62 5.73 -1.38
CA ALA A 17 -13.24 6.18 -1.54
C ALA A 17 -12.23 5.13 -1.06
N GLY A 18 -12.51 4.51 0.09
CA GLY A 18 -11.74 3.40 0.63
C GLY A 18 -11.72 2.23 -0.35
N PHE A 19 -12.88 1.79 -0.82
CA PHE A 19 -12.99 0.68 -1.78
C PHE A 19 -12.22 0.93 -3.07
N ALA A 20 -12.39 2.09 -3.69
CA ALA A 20 -11.67 2.46 -4.91
C ALA A 20 -10.15 2.48 -4.70
N THR A 21 -9.71 3.02 -3.55
CA THR A 21 -8.29 3.05 -3.16
C THR A 21 -7.74 1.64 -2.99
N GLY A 22 -8.41 0.79 -2.20
CA GLY A 22 -8.00 -0.59 -1.96
C GLY A 22 -7.97 -1.44 -3.24
N TYR A 23 -8.98 -1.31 -4.09
CA TYR A 23 -9.03 -2.02 -5.38
C TYR A 23 -7.84 -1.64 -6.27
N THR A 24 -7.53 -0.34 -6.35
CA THR A 24 -6.41 0.16 -7.15
C THR A 24 -5.08 -0.32 -6.60
N ILE A 25 -4.87 -0.28 -5.29
CA ILE A 25 -3.66 -0.79 -4.63
C ILE A 25 -3.44 -2.26 -5.00
N ASN A 26 -4.46 -3.13 -4.92
CA ASN A 26 -4.26 -4.54 -5.23
C ASN A 26 -3.96 -4.76 -6.71
N LYS A 27 -4.65 -4.04 -7.60
CA LYS A 27 -4.44 -4.16 -9.04
C LYS A 27 -3.02 -3.75 -9.43
N VAL A 28 -2.58 -2.57 -9.00
CA VAL A 28 -1.23 -2.05 -9.26
C VAL A 28 -0.18 -2.92 -8.58
N GLY A 29 -0.43 -3.34 -7.34
CA GLY A 29 0.46 -4.23 -6.58
C GLY A 29 0.75 -5.54 -7.31
N LYS A 30 -0.26 -6.16 -7.92
CA LYS A 30 -0.08 -7.36 -8.76
C LYS A 30 0.84 -7.10 -9.95
N PHE A 31 0.64 -6.00 -10.68
CA PHE A 31 1.51 -5.65 -11.82
C PHE A 31 2.95 -5.40 -11.38
N VAL A 32 3.13 -4.64 -10.30
CA VAL A 32 4.44 -4.35 -9.73
C VAL A 32 5.14 -5.65 -9.27
N ALA A 33 4.43 -6.54 -8.58
CA ALA A 33 4.98 -7.82 -8.14
C ALA A 33 5.44 -8.71 -9.31
N VAL A 34 4.63 -8.80 -10.38
CA VAL A 34 5.01 -9.54 -11.58
C VAL A 34 6.25 -8.93 -12.25
N ALA A 35 6.29 -7.60 -12.39
CA ALA A 35 7.43 -6.90 -12.97
C ALA A 35 8.73 -7.15 -12.18
N PHE A 36 8.68 -7.04 -10.84
CA PHE A 36 9.81 -7.36 -9.98
C PHE A 36 10.24 -8.83 -10.11
N GLY A 37 9.30 -9.77 -10.18
CA GLY A 37 9.60 -11.19 -10.39
C GLY A 37 10.31 -11.46 -11.71
N ILE A 38 9.86 -10.83 -12.80
CA ILE A 38 10.51 -10.96 -14.12
C ILE A 38 11.93 -10.38 -14.07
N ILE A 39 12.10 -9.17 -13.53
CA ILE A 39 13.41 -8.54 -13.39
C ILE A 39 14.35 -9.44 -12.59
N PHE A 40 13.86 -10.00 -11.48
CA PHE A 40 14.63 -10.92 -10.66
C PHE A 40 15.09 -12.16 -11.44
N ILE A 41 14.18 -12.82 -12.18
CA ILE A 41 14.52 -13.99 -12.99
C ILE A 41 15.59 -13.63 -14.04
N VAL A 42 15.44 -12.49 -14.73
CA VAL A 42 16.42 -12.04 -15.73
C VAL A 42 17.81 -11.84 -15.09
N VAL A 43 17.87 -11.17 -13.94
CA VAL A 43 19.14 -10.95 -13.21
C VAL A 43 19.77 -12.29 -12.81
N GLN A 44 18.99 -13.23 -12.27
CA GLN A 44 19.49 -14.54 -11.86
C GLN A 44 20.03 -15.35 -13.04
N VAL A 45 19.34 -15.35 -14.18
CA VAL A 45 19.77 -16.06 -15.39
C VAL A 45 21.08 -15.47 -15.92
N LEU A 46 21.18 -14.14 -16.05
CA LEU A 46 22.40 -13.48 -16.48
C LEU A 46 23.58 -13.72 -15.52
N ALA A 47 23.32 -13.74 -14.22
CA ALA A 47 24.33 -14.06 -13.22
C ALA A 47 24.80 -15.52 -13.34
N SER A 48 23.88 -16.47 -13.52
CA SER A 48 24.22 -17.90 -13.67
C SER A 48 25.05 -18.20 -14.93
N MET A 49 24.86 -17.43 -16.00
CA MET A 49 25.65 -17.52 -17.24
C MET A 49 26.99 -16.79 -17.14
N GLY A 50 27.27 -16.10 -16.03
CA GLY A 50 28.50 -15.35 -15.83
C GLY A 50 28.57 -13.99 -16.53
N TYR A 51 27.44 -13.47 -17.06
CA TYR A 51 27.41 -12.16 -17.71
C TYR A 51 27.50 -11.00 -16.72
N LEU A 52 27.06 -11.19 -15.47
CA LEU A 52 27.13 -10.17 -14.42
C LEU A 52 27.29 -10.81 -13.03
N SER A 53 27.81 -10.03 -12.08
CA SER A 53 27.91 -10.41 -10.67
C SER A 53 27.02 -9.50 -9.83
N VAL A 54 26.28 -10.07 -8.87
CA VAL A 54 25.35 -9.35 -8.01
C VAL A 54 26.00 -9.08 -6.66
N ASP A 55 26.24 -7.80 -6.35
CA ASP A 55 26.74 -7.36 -5.04
C ASP A 55 25.56 -7.15 -4.06
N TRP A 56 25.28 -8.18 -3.28
CA TRP A 56 24.23 -8.16 -2.26
C TRP A 56 24.52 -7.20 -1.10
N THR A 57 25.79 -6.99 -0.77
CA THR A 57 26.20 -6.07 0.31
C THR A 57 25.86 -4.63 -0.07
N ARG A 58 26.14 -4.25 -1.31
CA ARG A 58 25.77 -2.93 -1.83
C ARG A 58 24.26 -2.75 -1.88
N ILE A 59 23.52 -3.75 -2.37
CA ILE A 59 22.05 -3.72 -2.41
C ILE A 59 21.48 -3.52 -1.00
N GLN A 60 21.96 -4.27 -0.01
CA GLN A 60 21.50 -4.11 1.37
C GLN A 60 21.73 -2.69 1.87
N ARG A 61 22.93 -2.14 1.69
CA ARG A 61 23.27 -0.78 2.15
C ARG A 61 22.40 0.30 1.50
N ASP A 62 22.07 0.14 0.22
CA ASP A 62 21.27 1.12 -0.52
C ASP A 62 19.78 1.01 -0.16
N VAL A 63 19.32 -0.19 0.23
CA VAL A 63 17.90 -0.48 0.56
C VAL A 63 17.58 -0.25 2.04
N GLU A 64 18.51 -0.49 2.94
CA GLU A 64 18.31 -0.39 4.39
C GLU A 64 17.76 0.99 4.86
N PRO A 65 18.20 2.13 4.31
CA PRO A 65 17.62 3.44 4.65
C PRO A 65 16.13 3.57 4.30
N LEU A 66 15.67 2.88 3.25
CA LEU A 66 14.27 2.94 2.79
C LEU A 66 13.32 2.18 3.72
N PHE A 67 13.85 1.21 4.47
CA PHE A 67 13.10 0.41 5.43
C PHE A 67 13.35 0.85 6.88
N GLN A 68 13.88 2.06 7.10
CA GLN A 68 14.04 2.60 8.43
C GLN A 68 12.69 2.66 9.15
N GLN A 69 12.62 1.92 10.26
CA GLN A 69 11.42 1.72 11.06
C GLN A 69 10.80 3.05 11.52
N GLU A 70 11.60 4.08 11.75
CA GLU A 70 11.10 5.40 12.15
C GLU A 70 10.26 6.07 11.07
N GLN A 71 10.65 5.97 9.79
CA GLN A 71 9.90 6.55 8.68
C GLN A 71 8.57 5.82 8.50
N LEU A 72 8.59 4.49 8.58
CA LEU A 72 7.39 3.65 8.50
C LEU A 72 6.43 3.90 9.65
N LYS A 73 6.93 3.98 10.89
CA LYS A 73 6.13 4.33 12.07
C LYS A 73 5.53 5.72 11.94
N THR A 74 6.32 6.71 11.54
CA THR A 74 5.82 8.09 11.35
C THR A 74 4.70 8.15 10.30
N ALA A 75 4.87 7.43 9.18
CA ALA A 75 3.84 7.36 8.15
C ALA A 75 2.56 6.66 8.66
N TRP A 76 2.73 5.58 9.42
CA TRP A 76 1.62 4.85 10.03
C TRP A 76 0.87 5.70 11.05
N ASP A 77 1.58 6.40 11.94
CA ASP A 77 0.99 7.26 12.96
C ASP A 77 0.20 8.40 12.32
N ARG A 78 0.67 8.97 11.21
CA ARG A 78 -0.08 9.98 10.45
C ARG A 78 -1.34 9.41 9.83
N LEU A 79 -1.29 8.21 9.27
CA LEU A 79 -2.48 7.54 8.74
C LEU A 79 -3.50 7.27 9.85
N VAL A 80 -3.08 6.72 10.98
CA VAL A 80 -3.95 6.47 12.14
C VAL A 80 -4.54 7.77 12.66
N ALA A 81 -3.75 8.85 12.74
CA ALA A 81 -4.24 10.16 13.16
C ALA A 81 -5.35 10.66 12.24
N VAL A 82 -5.14 10.65 10.91
CA VAL A 82 -6.15 11.08 9.92
C VAL A 82 -7.43 10.24 10.03
N LEU A 83 -7.30 8.92 10.20
CA LEU A 83 -8.45 8.02 10.34
C LEU A 83 -9.22 8.24 11.66
N THR A 84 -8.53 8.62 12.73
CA THR A 84 -9.12 8.82 14.06
C THR A 84 -9.74 10.22 14.21
N THR A 85 -9.25 11.23 13.47
CA THR A 85 -9.82 12.60 13.50
C THR A 85 -11.25 12.66 12.99
N ASN A 86 -11.66 11.77 12.08
CA ASN A 86 -13.05 11.65 11.63
C ASN A 86 -13.48 10.18 11.68
N LEU A 87 -13.86 9.69 12.85
CA LEU A 87 -14.22 8.29 13.08
C LEU A 87 -15.31 7.76 12.13
N PRO A 88 -16.43 8.47 11.85
CA PRO A 88 -17.43 8.01 10.90
C PRO A 88 -16.87 7.81 9.48
N PHE A 89 -16.11 8.77 8.97
CA PHE A 89 -15.47 8.65 7.66
C PHE A 89 -14.36 7.60 7.66
N GLY A 90 -13.44 7.67 8.63
CA GLY A 90 -12.26 6.83 8.74
C GLY A 90 -12.60 5.35 8.92
N GLY A 91 -13.59 5.03 9.75
CA GLY A 91 -14.08 3.67 9.91
C GLY A 91 -14.68 3.12 8.61
N ALA A 92 -15.49 3.91 7.92
CA ALA A 92 -16.06 3.52 6.65
C ALA A 92 -14.99 3.37 5.55
N PHE A 93 -14.01 4.27 5.53
CA PHE A 93 -12.88 4.23 4.61
C PHE A 93 -12.03 2.98 4.82
N VAL A 94 -11.65 2.64 6.05
CA VAL A 94 -10.89 1.42 6.35
C VAL A 94 -11.67 0.18 5.94
N ALA A 95 -12.96 0.12 6.26
CA ALA A 95 -13.82 -0.99 5.85
C ALA A 95 -13.88 -1.12 4.32
N GLY A 96 -14.12 -0.01 3.62
CA GLY A 96 -14.08 0.06 2.17
C GLY A 96 -12.74 -0.38 1.60
N LEU A 97 -11.63 0.11 2.15
CA LEU A 97 -10.27 -0.20 1.73
C LEU A 97 -9.96 -1.69 1.84
N ILE A 98 -10.29 -2.32 2.97
CA ILE A 98 -10.11 -3.77 3.15
C ILE A 98 -10.94 -4.55 2.13
N LEU A 99 -12.19 -4.14 1.91
CA LEU A 99 -13.05 -4.78 0.91
C LEU A 99 -12.49 -4.61 -0.51
N GLY A 100 -12.00 -3.42 -0.85
CA GLY A 100 -11.36 -3.11 -2.13
C GLY A 100 -10.12 -3.97 -2.36
N LEU A 101 -9.23 -4.06 -1.36
CA LEU A 101 -8.04 -4.91 -1.42
C LEU A 101 -8.37 -6.38 -1.65
N ARG A 102 -9.42 -6.91 -1.01
CA ARG A 102 -9.87 -8.30 -1.19
C ARG A 102 -10.47 -8.56 -2.57
N ARG A 103 -11.01 -7.54 -3.24
CA ARG A 103 -11.74 -7.65 -4.51
C ARG A 103 -10.91 -7.26 -5.74
N GLY A 104 -9.85 -6.47 -5.58
CA GLY A 104 -8.89 -6.15 -6.65
C GLY A 104 -8.07 -7.37 -7.07
#